data_AF-A0A9P4K1D0-F1
#
_entry.id   AF-A0A9P4K1D0-F1
#
_cell.length_a   1.000
_cell.length_b   1.000
_cell.length_c   1.000
_cell.angle_alpha   90.00
_cell.angle_beta   90.00
_cell.angle_gamma   90.00
#
_symmetry.space_group_name_H-M   'P 1'
#
loop_
_entity.id
_entity.type
_entity.pdbx_description
1 polymer ?
#
loop_
_entity_poly.entity_id
_entity_poly.type
_entity_poly.pdbx_seq_one_letter_code
_entity_poly.pdbx_strand_id
1 'polypeptide(L)'
;LIINGKVVGELCQYIRKTDNFDLPLQNVNYTNMRCNSGAASGANTLTHTVLAGSEVGFGVAETFSHPGPQQAYPPRVLGLVSEYDDSGDWTKIYSLVSSPPILSVGAID
;
A
#
# COMPACT_ATOMS: atom_id res chain seq x y z
N LEU A 1 4.82 3.47 -7.08
CA LEU A 1 3.67 4.32 -6.71
C LEU A 1 2.98 4.74 -8.00
N ILE A 2 1.65 4.83 -8.04
CA ILE A 2 0.88 5.26 -9.20
C ILE A 2 0.10 6.52 -8.81
N ILE A 3 0.20 7.59 -9.59
CA ILE A 3 -0.55 8.84 -9.38
C ILE A 3 -1.30 9.16 -10.67
N ASN A 4 -2.62 9.31 -10.59
CA ASN A 4 -3.50 9.58 -11.74
C ASN A 4 -3.20 8.63 -12.92
N GLY A 5 -3.15 7.32 -12.64
CA GLY A 5 -2.88 6.27 -13.64
C GLY A 5 -1.42 6.14 -14.12
N LYS A 6 -0.49 6.98 -13.67
CA LYS A 6 0.93 6.93 -14.08
C LYS A 6 1.85 6.42 -12.98
N VAL A 7 2.72 5.46 -13.29
CA VAL A 7 3.80 5.04 -12.38
C VAL A 7 4.77 6.21 -12.18
N VAL A 8 5.05 6.53 -10.92
CA VAL A 8 6.01 7.57 -10.51
C VAL A 8 7.16 6.98 -9.71
N GLY A 9 8.37 7.43 -10.05
CA GLY A 9 9.61 7.01 -9.42
C GLY A 9 10.07 5.59 -9.78
N GLU A 10 11.24 5.24 -9.26
CA GLU A 10 11.84 3.91 -9.34
C GLU A 10 11.22 2.94 -8.32
N LEU A 11 11.55 1.65 -8.44
CA LEU A 11 11.09 0.61 -7.51
C LEU A 11 11.43 0.97 -6.05
N CYS A 12 10.39 1.05 -5.21
CA CYS A 12 10.47 1.42 -3.81
C CYS A 12 11.11 2.79 -3.52
N GLN A 13 11.16 3.72 -4.49
CA GLN A 13 11.63 5.09 -4.23
C GLN A 13 10.76 5.81 -3.20
N TYR A 14 9.44 5.59 -3.27
CA TYR A 14 8.42 6.21 -2.42
C TYR A 14 7.65 5.20 -1.55
N ILE A 15 8.17 3.98 -1.41
CA ILE A 15 7.54 2.89 -0.65
C ILE A 15 8.62 2.29 0.24
N ARG A 16 8.36 2.18 1.55
CA ARG A 16 9.31 1.59 2.49
C ARG A 16 9.56 0.14 2.11
N LYS A 17 10.83 -0.26 2.00
CA LYS A 17 11.22 -1.63 1.65
C LYS A 17 10.95 -2.56 2.82
N THR A 18 10.42 -3.73 2.53
CA THR A 18 10.18 -4.80 3.49
C THR A 18 11.29 -5.85 3.39
N ASP A 19 11.45 -6.67 4.43
CA ASP A 19 12.48 -7.73 4.50
C ASP A 19 11.91 -9.15 4.56
N ASN A 20 10.58 -9.29 4.49
CA ASN A 20 9.88 -10.57 4.58
C ASN A 20 9.30 -11.08 3.24
N PHE A 21 9.69 -10.49 2.11
CA PHE A 21 9.23 -10.88 0.77
C PHE A 21 7.69 -11.00 0.72
N ASP A 22 7.16 -12.12 0.20
CA ASP A 22 5.73 -12.39 0.09
C ASP A 22 5.17 -13.19 1.29
N LEU A 23 5.90 -13.26 2.40
CA LEU A 23 5.42 -13.95 3.60
C LEU A 23 4.40 -13.09 4.35
N PRO A 24 3.17 -13.60 4.61
CA PRO A 24 2.15 -12.83 5.30
C PRO A 24 2.49 -12.66 6.77
N LEU A 25 2.18 -11.48 7.31
CA LEU A 25 2.11 -11.28 8.75
C LEU A 25 0.82 -11.93 9.28
N GLN A 26 0.91 -12.66 10.40
CA GLN A 26 -0.23 -13.40 10.96
C GLN A 26 -0.69 -12.86 12.32
N ASN A 27 0.18 -12.19 13.07
CA ASN A 27 -0.15 -11.66 14.38
C ASN A 27 -0.51 -10.17 14.32
N VAL A 28 -1.81 -9.88 14.46
CA VAL A 28 -2.35 -8.52 14.38
C VAL A 28 -1.85 -7.57 15.47
N ASN A 29 -1.30 -8.12 16.57
CA ASN A 29 -0.80 -7.33 17.70
C ASN A 29 0.66 -6.84 17.51
N TYR A 30 1.34 -7.24 16.44
CA TYR A 30 2.71 -6.80 16.19
C TYR A 30 2.77 -5.43 15.51
N THR A 31 3.75 -4.62 15.91
CA THR A 31 4.02 -3.31 15.30
C THR A 31 4.29 -3.40 13.80
N ASN A 32 4.83 -4.53 13.33
CA ASN A 32 5.00 -4.83 11.91
C ASN A 32 3.68 -4.75 11.11
N MET A 33 2.51 -4.86 11.73
CA MET A 33 1.23 -4.73 11.01
C MET A 33 0.95 -3.31 10.50
N ARG A 34 1.72 -2.30 10.92
CA ARG A 34 1.61 -0.92 10.42
C ARG A 34 2.13 -0.78 9.00
N CYS A 35 3.35 -1.24 8.73
CA CYS A 35 4.05 -1.04 7.46
C CYS A 35 4.81 -2.27 6.95
N ASN A 36 4.58 -3.45 7.53
CA ASN A 36 5.29 -4.70 7.32
C ASN A 36 6.67 -4.79 8.03
N SER A 37 7.29 -5.97 8.02
CA SER A 37 8.62 -6.22 8.59
C SER A 37 9.72 -5.45 7.82
N GLY A 38 10.74 -4.95 8.53
CA GLY A 38 11.82 -4.15 7.94
C GLY A 38 11.47 -2.70 7.57
N ALA A 39 10.18 -2.34 7.61
CA ALA A 39 9.65 -1.07 7.10
C ALA A 39 9.18 -0.09 8.20
N ALA A 40 9.68 -0.27 9.44
CA ALA A 40 9.30 0.56 10.58
C ALA A 40 9.81 2.01 10.51
N SER A 41 10.81 2.30 9.66
CA SER A 41 11.38 3.64 9.50
C SER A 41 11.26 4.14 8.07
N GLY A 42 10.91 5.42 7.92
CA GLY A 42 10.89 6.13 6.63
C GLY A 42 12.22 6.78 6.24
N ALA A 43 13.28 6.68 7.06
CA ALA A 43 14.49 7.48 6.90
C ALA A 43 15.19 7.32 5.54
N ASN A 44 15.09 6.14 4.92
CA ASN A 44 15.68 5.83 3.61
C ASN A 44 14.65 5.84 2.47
N THR A 45 13.46 6.40 2.69
CA THR A 45 12.37 6.43 1.72
C THR A 45 12.04 7.88 1.36
N LEU A 46 11.96 8.20 0.07
CA LEU A 46 11.58 9.54 -0.36
C LEU A 46 10.07 9.74 -0.21
N THR A 47 9.64 11.00 -0.09
CA THR A 47 8.22 11.36 -0.06
C THR A 47 7.80 11.91 -1.43
N HIS A 48 6.63 11.51 -1.91
CA HIS A 48 6.01 12.09 -3.11
C HIS A 48 4.88 13.03 -2.69
N THR A 49 4.84 14.24 -3.26
CA THR A 49 3.75 15.19 -3.00
C THR A 49 2.54 14.80 -3.84
N VAL A 50 1.38 14.67 -3.20
CA VAL A 50 0.11 14.34 -3.84
C VAL A 50 -0.92 15.40 -3.49
N LEU A 51 -1.64 15.92 -4.49
CA LEU A 51 -2.73 16.85 -4.25
C LEU A 51 -3.96 16.10 -3.74
N ALA A 52 -4.66 16.65 -2.76
CA ALA A 52 -5.94 16.12 -2.30
C ALA A 52 -6.91 15.99 -3.50
N GLY A 53 -7.62 14.85 -3.56
CA GLY A 53 -8.50 14.51 -4.69
C GLY A 53 -7.80 13.80 -5.86
N SER A 54 -6.47 13.66 -5.85
CA SER A 54 -5.78 12.84 -6.85
C SER A 54 -6.05 11.35 -6.64
N GLU A 55 -6.03 10.58 -7.73
CA GLU A 55 -6.05 9.12 -7.64
C GLU A 55 -4.65 8.60 -7.27
N VAL A 56 -4.60 7.73 -6.26
CA VAL A 56 -3.38 7.06 -5.80
C VAL A 56 -3.55 5.55 -5.96
N GLY A 57 -2.58 4.92 -6.61
CA GLY A 57 -2.51 3.48 -6.78
C GLY A 57 -1.17 2.90 -6.31
N PHE A 58 -1.20 1.60 -6.01
CA PHE A 58 -0.04 0.83 -5.59
C PHE A 58 0.14 -0.33 -6.57
N GLY A 59 1.36 -0.47 -7.08
CA GLY A 59 1.72 -1.64 -7.88
C GLY A 59 2.01 -2.83 -6.98
N VAL A 60 1.66 -4.02 -7.44
CA VAL A 60 2.07 -5.29 -6.82
C VAL A 60 3.00 -5.97 -7.80
N ALA A 61 4.11 -6.53 -7.31
CA ALA A 61 5.09 -7.20 -8.16
C ALA A 61 4.55 -8.51 -8.75
N GLU A 62 3.53 -9.08 -8.10
CA GLU A 62 2.90 -10.34 -8.42
C GLU A 62 1.39 -10.19 -8.64
N THR A 63 0.75 -11.28 -9.07
CA THR A 63 -0.70 -11.33 -9.28
C THR A 63 -1.44 -11.59 -7.95
N PHE A 64 -2.49 -10.81 -7.66
CA PHE A 64 -3.41 -11.12 -6.56
C PHE A 64 -4.18 -12.43 -6.84
N SER A 65 -3.69 -13.54 -6.29
CA SER A 65 -4.29 -14.87 -6.49
C SER A 65 -5.18 -15.33 -5.32
N HIS A 66 -5.00 -14.76 -4.13
CA HIS A 66 -5.78 -15.13 -2.95
C HIS A 66 -7.03 -14.26 -2.80
N PRO A 67 -8.21 -14.86 -2.55
CA PRO A 67 -9.41 -14.10 -2.27
C PRO A 67 -9.28 -13.40 -0.92
N GLY A 68 -9.60 -12.11 -0.89
CA GLY A 68 -9.55 -11.33 0.33
C GLY A 68 -9.78 -9.85 0.08
N PRO A 69 -9.97 -9.07 1.15
CA PRO A 69 -10.19 -7.65 1.03
C PRO A 69 -8.90 -6.91 0.68
N GLN A 70 -9.03 -5.84 -0.11
CA GLN A 70 -8.00 -4.83 -0.30
C GLN A 70 -8.43 -3.56 0.44
N GLN A 71 -7.52 -2.96 1.20
CA GLN A 71 -7.83 -1.80 2.04
C GLN A 71 -6.67 -0.83 2.02
N ALA A 72 -6.98 0.47 2.05
CA ALA A 72 -5.96 1.52 2.16
C ALA A 72 -6.26 2.42 3.35
N TYR A 73 -5.22 2.70 4.11
CA TYR A 73 -5.26 3.51 5.32
C TYR A 73 -4.09 4.48 5.29
N PRO A 74 -4.31 5.80 5.23
CA PRO A 74 -3.30 6.77 5.62
C PRO A 74 -3.25 6.94 7.15
N PRO A 75 -2.06 7.06 7.75
CA PRO A 75 -1.93 7.48 9.13
C PRO A 75 -2.08 9.00 9.24
N ARG A 76 -2.54 9.46 10.40
CA ARG A 76 -2.40 10.86 10.79
C ARG A 76 -0.96 11.10 11.25
N VAL A 77 -0.21 11.93 10.53
CA VAL A 77 1.19 12.25 10.85
C VAL A 77 1.29 13.69 11.35
N LEU A 78 2.01 13.89 12.45
CA LEU A 78 2.50 15.20 12.87
C LEU A 78 4.01 15.24 12.64
N GLY A 79 4.50 16.25 11.92
CA GLY A 79 5.92 16.39 11.58
C GLY A 79 6.33 15.66 10.30
N LEU A 80 7.59 15.23 10.23
CA LEU A 80 8.19 14.63 9.04
C LEU A 80 7.90 13.12 8.98
N VAL A 81 7.34 12.66 7.85
CA VAL A 81 7.03 11.23 7.61
C VAL A 81 8.28 10.34 7.67
N SER A 82 9.45 10.87 7.30
CA SER A 82 10.72 10.15 7.36
C SER A 82 11.13 9.74 8.78
N GLU A 83 10.61 10.43 9.80
CA GLU A 83 10.92 10.21 11.22
C GLU A 83 9.77 9.51 11.97
N TYR A 84 8.64 9.27 11.30
CA TYR A 84 7.42 8.75 11.90
C TYR A 84 7.33 7.23 11.79
N ASP A 85 7.05 6.57 12.92
CA ASP A 85 6.96 5.11 13.11
C ASP A 85 5.54 4.55 12.93
N ASP A 86 4.62 5.40 12.49
CA ASP A 86 3.21 5.09 12.22
C ASP A 86 2.40 4.60 13.43
N SER A 87 2.76 5.08 14.62
CA SER A 87 2.11 4.73 15.91
C SER A 87 0.80 5.44 16.21
N GLY A 88 0.46 6.50 15.50
CA GLY A 88 -0.78 7.26 15.67
C GLY A 88 -1.99 6.64 14.96
N ASP A 89 -3.07 7.41 14.91
CA ASP A 89 -4.35 6.95 14.35
C ASP A 89 -4.29 6.75 12.83
N TRP A 90 -5.00 5.73 12.35
CA TRP A 90 -5.15 5.42 10.93
C TRP A 90 -6.61 5.58 10.51
N THR A 91 -6.84 6.15 9.33
CA THR A 91 -8.18 6.31 8.77
C THR A 91 -8.33 5.45 7.53
N LYS A 92 -9.36 4.62 7.46
CA LYS A 92 -9.68 3.87 6.24
C LYS A 92 -10.22 4.82 5.18
N ILE A 93 -9.61 4.82 3.99
CA ILE A 93 -10.10 5.63 2.85
C ILE A 93 -10.59 4.77 1.68
N TYR A 94 -10.25 3.49 1.66
CA TYR A 94 -10.66 2.56 0.62
C TYR A 94 -10.86 1.16 1.17
N SER A 95 -11.85 0.44 0.62
CA SER A 95 -12.06 -0.98 0.87
C SER A 95 -12.73 -1.62 -0.35
N LEU A 96 -12.17 -2.73 -0.80
CA LEU A 96 -12.77 -3.65 -1.77
C LEU A 96 -12.81 -5.03 -1.12
N VAL A 97 -14.00 -5.61 -0.94
CA VAL A 97 -14.18 -6.88 -0.21
C VAL A 97 -14.47 -8.06 -1.13
N SER A 98 -15.28 -7.83 -2.16
CA SER A 98 -15.50 -8.74 -3.27
C SER A 98 -15.79 -7.91 -4.50
N SER A 99 -15.18 -8.29 -5.61
CA SER A 99 -15.73 -7.99 -6.94
C SER A 99 -16.47 -9.24 -7.38
N PRO A 100 -17.66 -9.13 -8.00
CA PRO A 100 -18.19 -10.26 -8.75
C PRO A 100 -17.10 -10.69 -9.75
N PRO A 101 -16.92 -12.00 -9.99
CA PRO A 101 -15.97 -12.44 -11.01
C PRO A 101 -16.28 -11.66 -12.28
N ILE A 102 -15.24 -11.09 -12.91
CA ILE A 102 -15.38 -10.58 -14.27
C ILE A 102 -15.73 -11.82 -15.08
N LEU A 103 -17.02 -12.04 -15.33
CA LEU A 103 -17.44 -12.89 -16.42
C LEU A 103 -16.82 -12.23 -17.65
N SER A 104 -15.83 -12.88 -18.24
CA SER A 104 -15.27 -12.50 -19.52
C SER A 104 -16.42 -12.47 -20.52
N VAL A 105 -17.00 -11.29 -20.73
CA VAL A 105 -17.82 -11.02 -21.91
C VAL A 105 -16.84 -11.03 -23.08
N GLY A 106 -16.80 -12.14 -23.81
CA GLY A 106 -16.13 -12.25 -25.11
C GLY A 106 -14.91 -13.19 -25.13
N ALA A 107 -15.15 -14.49 -25.18
CA ALA A 107 -14.36 -15.30 -26.10
C ALA A 107 -14.89 -14.99 -27.51
N ILE A 108 -14.08 -14.33 -28.32
CA ILE A 108 -14.22 -14.32 -29.77
C ILE A 108 -12.88 -14.77 -30.36
N ASP A 109 -12.82 -16.06 -30.66
CA ASP A 109 -12.03 -16.66 -31.73
C ASP A 109 -12.80 -17.83 -32.33
#